data_AF-A0A259DTF3-F1
#
_entry.id   AF-A0A259DTF3-F1
#
_cell.length_a   1.000
_cell.length_b   1.000
_cell.length_c   1.000
_cell.angle_alpha   90.00
_cell.angle_beta   90.00
_cell.angle_gamma   90.00
#
_symmetry.space_group_name_H-M   'P 1'
#
loop_
_entity.id
_entity.type
_entity.pdbx_description
1 polymer ?
#
loop_
_entity_poly.entity_id
_entity_poly.type
_entity_poly.pdbx_seq_one_letter_code
_entity_poly.pdbx_strand_id
1 'polypeptide(L)' 'MEKPPDWRSENYAKAYENYDRTDFAQEFLRRNPEYRDQYAEAVDAAPLALSRLARRWGLVFRCGP' A
#
# COMPACT_ATOMS: atom_id res chain seq x y z
N MET A 1 -31.96 -1.03 -6.43
CA MET A 1 -30.57 -0.99 -5.93
C MET A 1 -30.62 -0.51 -4.50
N GLU A 2 -30.08 -1.29 -3.56
CA GLU A 2 -29.88 -0.82 -2.18
C GLU A 2 -28.90 0.37 -2.20
N LYS A 3 -29.19 1.39 -1.40
CA LYS A 3 -28.31 2.54 -1.24
C LYS A 3 -27.05 2.06 -0.51
N PRO A 4 -25.83 2.38 -1.00
CA PRO A 4 -24.62 2.01 -0.29
C PRO A 4 -24.65 2.62 1.12
N PRO A 5 -24.17 1.88 2.13
CA PRO A 5 -24.15 2.35 3.51
C PRO A 5 -23.36 3.66 3.61
N ASP A 6 -23.81 4.56 4.48
CA ASP A 6 -23.09 5.80 4.76
C ASP A 6 -21.73 5.46 5.38
N TRP A 7 -20.66 5.85 4.69
CA TRP A 7 -19.29 5.59 5.13
C TRP A 7 -18.95 6.27 6.46
N ARG A 8 -19.73 7.28 6.87
CA ARG A 8 -19.59 7.96 8.15
C ARG A 8 -20.31 7.26 9.31
N SER A 9 -21.08 6.22 9.02
CA SER A 9 -21.81 5.49 10.06
C SER A 9 -20.86 4.65 10.91
N GLU A 10 -21.19 4.51 12.20
CA GLU A 10 -20.43 3.66 13.13
C GLU A 10 -20.37 2.19 12.64
N ASN A 11 -21.48 1.69 12.09
CA ASN A 11 -21.55 0.34 11.53
C ASN A 11 -20.60 0.14 10.35
N TYR A 12 -20.41 1.17 9.53
CA TYR A 12 -19.45 1.10 8.43
C TYR A 12 -18.02 1.01 8.96
N ALA A 13 -17.64 1.85 9.93
CA ALA A 13 -16.31 1.79 10.54
C ALA A 13 -16.04 0.46 11.25
N LYS A 14 -17.03 -0.07 11.99
CA LYS A 14 -16.94 -1.38 12.68
C LYS A 14 -16.71 -2.54 11.72
N ALA A 15 -17.27 -2.49 10.50
CA ALA A 15 -17.06 -3.53 9.50
C ALA A 15 -15.58 -3.71 9.10
N TYR A 16 -14.76 -2.67 9.26
CA TYR A 16 -13.34 -2.68 8.90
C TYR A 16 -12.40 -2.68 10.11
N GLU A 17 -12.93 -2.77 11.33
CA GLU A 17 -12.12 -2.66 12.56
C GLU A 17 -11.04 -3.75 12.66
N ASN A 18 -11.36 -4.96 12.17
CA ASN A 18 -10.47 -6.12 12.18
C ASN A 18 -9.65 -6.27 10.87
N TYR A 19 -9.80 -5.35 9.92
CA TYR A 19 -9.03 -5.43 8.67
C TYR A 19 -7.59 -4.97 8.91
N ASP A 20 -6.64 -5.64 8.27
CA ASP A 20 -5.25 -5.22 8.34
C ASP A 20 -5.07 -3.90 7.58
N ARG A 21 -4.85 -2.83 8.35
CA ARG A 21 -4.63 -1.48 7.83
C ARG A 21 -3.35 -1.41 6.98
N THR A 22 -2.38 -2.28 7.25
CA THR A 22 -1.11 -2.35 6.51
C THR A 22 -1.35 -2.91 5.11
N ASP A 23 -2.11 -4.00 5.01
CA ASP A 23 -2.53 -4.54 3.72
C ASP A 23 -3.37 -3.52 2.95
N PHE A 24 -4.31 -2.84 3.62
CA PHE A 24 -5.08 -1.77 3.01
C PHE A 24 -4.21 -0.62 2.47
N ALA A 25 -3.17 -0.21 3.19
CA ALA A 25 -2.23 0.80 2.69
C ALA A 25 -1.44 0.31 1.46
N GLN A 26 -1.04 -0.96 1.45
CA GLN A 26 -0.34 -1.58 0.32
C GLN A 26 -1.20 -1.56 -0.96
N GLU A 27 -2.52 -1.72 -0.80
CA GLU A 27 -3.48 -1.68 -1.91
C GLU A 27 -3.46 -0.34 -2.68
N PHE A 28 -3.22 0.80 -2.00
CA PHE A 28 -3.07 2.10 -2.68
C PHE A 28 -1.76 2.18 -3.45
N LEU A 29 -0.67 1.72 -2.84
CA LEU A 29 0.65 1.74 -3.45
C LEU A 29 0.67 0.91 -4.73
N ARG A 30 0.18 -0.34 -4.70
CA ARG A 30 0.19 -1.21 -5.89
C ARG A 30 -0.71 -0.72 -7.03
N ARG A 31 -1.66 0.19 -6.75
CA ARG A 31 -2.52 0.82 -7.77
C ARG A 31 -1.96 2.15 -8.27
N ASN A 32 -0.95 2.71 -7.60
CA ASN A 32 -0.30 3.93 -8.03
C ASN A 32 0.64 3.65 -9.22
N PRO A 33 0.43 4.26 -10.41
CA PRO A 33 1.27 4.01 -11.58
C PRO A 33 2.72 4.45 -11.38
N GLU A 34 2.95 5.58 -10.70
CA GLU A 34 4.32 6.06 -10.40
C GLU A 34 5.07 5.08 -9.50
N TYR A 35 4.40 4.54 -8.47
CA TYR A 35 4.99 3.51 -7.62
C TYR A 35 5.38 2.26 -8.43
N ARG A 36 4.50 1.81 -9.33
CA ARG A 36 4.73 0.61 -10.14
C ARG A 36 5.93 0.76 -11.06
N ASP A 37 6.04 1.89 -11.75
CA ASP A 37 7.15 2.16 -12.67
C ASP A 37 8.48 2.24 -11.91
N GLN A 38 8.50 2.98 -10.80
CA GLN A 38 9.69 3.10 -9.95
C GLN A 38 10.08 1.78 -9.27
N TYR A 39 9.10 0.95 -8.88
CA TYR A 39 9.36 -0.36 -8.30
C TYR A 39 9.96 -1.32 -9.32
N ALA A 40 9.42 -1.34 -10.55
CA ALA A 40 9.96 -2.15 -11.65
C ALA A 40 11.43 -1.76 -11.95
N GLU A 41 11.72 -0.47 -12.07
CA GLU A 41 13.08 0.03 -12.26
C GLU A 41 14.02 -0.33 -11.10
N ALA A 42 13.53 -0.20 -9.85
CA ALA A 42 14.35 -0.43 -8.66
C ALA A 42 14.70 -1.91 -8.43
N VAL A 43 13.81 -2.84 -8.80
CA VAL A 43 14.02 -4.29 -8.66
C VAL A 43 15.17 -4.79 -9.54
N ASP A 44 15.28 -4.25 -10.76
CA ASP A 44 16.28 -4.69 -11.73
C ASP A 44 17.65 -4.01 -11.54
N ALA A 45 17.72 -2.91 -10.79
CA ALA A 45 18.91 -2.07 -10.71
C ALA A 45 19.92 -2.49 -9.63
N ALA A 46 19.56 -2.36 -8.35
CA ALA A 46 20.44 -2.64 -7.21
C ALA A 46 19.70 -2.48 -5.86
N PRO A 47 20.19 -3.09 -4.76
CA PRO A 47 19.63 -2.90 -3.41
C PRO A 47 19.54 -1.43 -2.95
N LEU A 48 20.44 -0.57 -3.42
CA LEU A 48 20.41 0.86 -3.13
C LEU A 48 19.21 1.57 -3.78
N ALA A 49 18.77 1.12 -4.97
CA ALA A 49 17.60 1.66 -5.66
C ALA A 49 16.31 1.31 -4.90
N LEU A 50 16.17 0.05 -4.47
CA LEU A 50 15.09 -0.39 -3.58
C LEU A 50 15.07 0.39 -2.26
N SER A 51 16.23 0.65 -1.66
CA SER A 51 16.32 1.44 -0.42
C SER A 51 15.82 2.88 -0.60
N ARG A 52 16.14 3.52 -1.74
CA ARG A 52 15.66 4.87 -2.07
C ARG A 52 14.17 4.89 -2.34
N LEU A 53 13.65 3.88 -3.05
CA LEU A 53 12.22 3.69 -3.27
C LEU A 53 11.48 3.55 -1.93
N ALA A 54 12.00 2.71 -1.03
CA ALA A 54 11.40 2.48 0.28
C ALA A 54 11.26 3.78 1.08
N ARG A 55 12.32 4.59 1.13
CA ARG A 55 12.29 5.89 1.81
C ARG A 55 11.29 6.88 1.20
N ARG A 56 11.11 6.87 -0.13
CA ARG A 56 10.16 7.74 -0.83
C ARG A 56 8.71 7.38 -0.49
N TRP A 57 8.39 6.10 -0.46
CA TRP A 57 7.01 5.60 -0.30
C TRP A 57 6.66 5.20 1.13
N GLY A 58 7.57 5.40 2.09
CA GLY A 58 7.34 5.03 3.50
C GLY A 58 7.33 3.52 3.73
N LEU A 59 8.06 2.76 2.92
CA LEU A 59 8.13 1.30 2.99
C LEU A 59 9.36 0.81 3.74
N VAL A 60 9.23 -0.39 4.29
CA VAL A 60 10.36 -1.20 4.77
C VAL A 60 10.29 -2.53 4.02
N PHE A 61 11.28 -2.78 3.16
CA PHE A 61 11.43 -4.09 2.55
C PHE A 61 12.13 -5.02 3.54
N ARG A 62 11.65 -6.25 3.64
CA ARG A 62 12.42 -7.30 4.30
C ARG A 62 13.56 -7.66 3.37
N CYS A 63 14.73 -7.06 3.58
CA CYS A 63 15.95 -7.64 3.04
C CYS A 63 16.11 -9.00 3.71
N GLY A 64 15.99 -10.09 2.95
CA GLY A 64 16.26 -11.43 3.46
C GLY A 64 17.73 -11.58 3.90
N PRO A 65 18.08 -12.63 4.65
CA PRO A 65 19.48 -13.06 4.76
C PRO A 65 20.08 -13.41 3.40
#